data_AF-A0A1C0YYH7-F1
#
_entry.id   AF-A0A1C0YYH7-F1
#
_cell.length_a   1.000
_cell.length_b   1.000
_cell.length_c   1.000
_cell.angle_alpha   90.00
_cell.angle_beta   90.00
_cell.angle_gamma   90.00
#
_symmetry.space_group_name_H-M   'P 1'
#
loop_
_entity.id
_entity.type
_entity.pdbx_description
1 polymer ?
#
loop_
_entity_poly.entity_id
_entity_poly.type
_entity_poly.pdbx_seq_one_letter_code
_entity_poly.pdbx_strand_id
1 'polypeptide(L)'
;MTNYTTGNSVSRALRKKRTLISIVLFTLIIGFVLSESTGKAITLQVDGQIQQFTTNAHTVQEALDEIGVEVSAYDDVQPPLDTTLTAKMIIDVEKAKKIEISVNEEKRNVWTTENVVKNILAEANIDVAEDDKLSHSLHQQVGEDGKIDVEQAFEITIVDGRKVRQVAATSTTIANVLQEQGIQLGELDRIDYSLDEYVTPGQTIEIVRVKKVTDVMEDKVAFEIEMKNDDTLLKGRKKVLQRGKRGTLSRTYEVVLENGKEVSRTLAEEKVVSKPVNQIVAVGTKTAVSTTKSTVSKTAPITSVLHNNQVAKEPSAGRELTMTATAYTATCKGCIGITKTGINLLKNPHLKVIAVDPKVIPLGSDVWVEGYGYAVAGDTGGAIKGNIIDLFMPNVDDAYDWGRRTVRVKVLN
;
A
#
# COMPACT_ATOMS: atom_id res chain seq x y z
N MET A 1 44.95 10.44 -14.08
CA MET A 1 45.55 10.34 -15.42
C MET A 1 44.50 9.80 -16.36
N THR A 2 43.84 10.66 -17.13
CA THR A 2 43.56 10.53 -18.59
C THR A 2 42.59 11.65 -18.99
N ASN A 3 43.07 12.45 -19.93
CA ASN A 3 42.48 13.67 -20.48
C ASN A 3 41.31 13.38 -21.43
N TYR A 4 40.32 14.28 -21.46
CA TYR A 4 39.55 14.74 -22.63
C TYR A 4 39.11 16.18 -22.30
N THR A 5 39.74 17.26 -22.79
CA THR A 5 39.86 17.81 -24.16
C THR A 5 38.55 18.41 -24.69
N THR A 6 38.47 19.74 -24.54
CA THR A 6 37.85 20.80 -25.40
C THR A 6 36.43 20.64 -25.96
N GLY A 7 35.61 21.67 -25.66
CA GLY A 7 34.89 22.44 -26.69
C GLY A 7 33.41 22.12 -26.88
N ASN A 8 32.54 23.09 -26.57
CA ASN A 8 31.56 23.55 -27.56
C ASN A 8 30.94 24.90 -27.16
N SER A 9 31.49 25.95 -27.76
CA SER A 9 30.85 27.23 -28.04
C SER A 9 29.87 27.05 -29.21
N VAL A 10 28.75 26.36 -29.01
CA VAL A 10 27.74 26.19 -30.07
C VAL A 10 26.33 26.14 -29.46
N SER A 11 25.73 27.31 -29.21
CA SER A 11 24.26 27.44 -29.12
C SER A 11 23.73 28.86 -29.36
N ARG A 12 24.53 29.78 -29.96
CA ARG A 12 24.01 31.08 -30.45
C ARG A 12 23.39 31.01 -31.84
N ALA A 13 23.43 29.86 -32.50
CA ALA A 13 22.97 29.70 -33.88
C ALA A 13 21.65 28.92 -33.93
N LEU A 14 20.53 29.57 -33.55
CA LEU A 14 19.16 29.23 -34.00
C LEU A 14 18.10 30.26 -33.52
N ARG A 15 18.43 31.56 -33.45
CA ARG A 15 17.40 32.63 -33.39
C ARG A 15 16.82 32.85 -34.79
N LYS A 16 15.94 31.93 -35.21
CA LYS A 16 15.08 32.11 -36.40
C LYS A 16 13.69 31.57 -36.11
N LYS A 17 12.89 32.35 -35.38
CA LYS A 17 11.43 32.34 -35.55
C LYS A 17 10.93 33.77 -35.54
N ARG A 18 10.38 34.15 -36.70
CA ARG A 18 9.66 35.39 -36.96
C ARG A 18 8.52 35.53 -35.96
N THR A 19 8.54 36.57 -35.15
CA THR A 19 7.37 36.99 -34.37
C THR A 19 6.56 37.96 -35.24
N LEU A 20 5.24 37.73 -35.32
CA LEU A 20 4.30 38.65 -35.95
C LEU A 20 4.48 40.04 -35.31
N ILE A 21 4.87 41.01 -36.12
CA ILE A 21 4.98 42.41 -35.72
C ILE A 21 3.55 42.92 -35.51
N SER A 22 3.10 42.99 -34.27
CA SER A 22 1.89 43.75 -33.92
C SER A 22 2.31 45.22 -33.89
N ILE A 23 2.19 45.89 -35.04
CA ILE A 23 2.61 47.29 -35.21
C ILE A 23 1.62 48.18 -34.45
N VAL A 24 2.00 48.63 -33.25
CA VAL A 24 1.34 49.76 -32.59
C VAL A 24 2.06 51.02 -33.06
N LEU A 25 1.52 51.66 -34.10
CA LEU A 25 2.10 52.84 -34.74
C LEU A 25 1.80 54.09 -33.89
N PHE A 26 2.63 54.40 -32.89
CA PHE A 26 2.61 55.72 -32.25
C PHE A 26 3.58 56.64 -32.99
N THR A 27 3.10 57.33 -34.04
CA THR A 27 3.89 58.37 -34.70
C THR A 27 3.96 59.61 -33.81
N LEU A 28 4.91 59.63 -32.88
CA LEU A 28 5.40 60.88 -32.31
C LEU A 28 6.17 61.59 -33.43
N ILE A 29 5.45 62.42 -34.19
CA ILE A 29 6.03 63.32 -35.19
C ILE A 29 6.80 64.39 -34.41
N ILE A 30 8.03 64.09 -34.04
CA ILE A 30 8.98 65.11 -33.59
C ILE A 30 9.31 65.94 -34.84
N GLY A 31 9.11 67.26 -34.72
CA GLY A 31 9.14 68.22 -35.82
C GLY A 31 10.32 68.03 -36.76
N PHE A 32 9.99 67.79 -38.02
CA PHE A 32 10.93 67.78 -39.13
C PHE A 32 11.46 69.20 -39.34
N VAL A 33 12.60 69.53 -38.72
CA VAL A 33 13.35 70.75 -39.03
C VAL A 33 14.08 70.49 -40.34
N LEU A 34 13.54 71.02 -41.44
CA LEU A 34 14.18 71.09 -42.75
C LEU A 34 15.35 72.09 -42.68
N SER A 35 16.47 71.65 -42.14
CA SER A 35 17.78 72.15 -42.54
C SER A 35 18.31 71.26 -43.66
N GLU A 36 19.06 71.83 -44.62
CA GLU A 36 19.74 71.10 -45.71
C GLU A 36 20.82 70.16 -45.15
N SER A 37 20.36 69.07 -44.52
CA SER A 37 21.18 68.08 -43.85
C SER A 37 21.53 66.97 -44.83
N THR A 38 22.82 66.77 -45.08
CA THR A 38 23.38 65.64 -45.85
C THR A 38 23.38 64.32 -45.07
N GLY A 39 22.69 64.25 -43.92
CA GLY A 39 22.72 63.12 -43.00
C GLY A 39 21.95 61.89 -43.50
N LYS A 40 22.23 60.77 -42.86
CA LYS A 40 21.58 59.47 -43.11
C LYS A 40 20.25 59.43 -42.35
N ALA A 41 19.15 59.21 -43.05
CA ALA A 41 17.85 58.95 -42.41
C ALA A 41 17.80 57.50 -41.88
N ILE A 42 17.48 57.31 -40.60
CA ILE A 42 17.50 56.02 -39.89
C ILE A 42 16.15 55.79 -39.21
N THR A 43 15.74 54.52 -39.14
CA THR A 43 14.61 54.08 -38.30
C THR A 43 15.18 53.31 -37.12
N LEU A 44 14.86 53.74 -35.90
CA LEU A 44 15.14 53.02 -34.68
C LEU A 44 13.85 52.40 -34.15
N GLN A 45 13.92 51.16 -33.72
CA GLN A 45 12.88 50.46 -33.01
C GLN A 45 13.43 50.07 -31.63
N VAL A 46 12.85 50.57 -30.55
CA VAL A 46 13.22 50.19 -29.17
C VAL A 46 12.03 49.54 -28.51
N ASP A 47 12.12 48.26 -28.16
CA ASP A 47 11.03 47.46 -27.57
C ASP A 47 9.69 47.61 -28.36
N GLY A 48 9.79 47.69 -29.69
CA GLY A 48 8.66 47.86 -30.60
C GLY A 48 8.19 49.31 -30.81
N GLN A 49 8.73 50.29 -30.08
CA GLN A 49 8.48 51.72 -30.32
C GLN A 49 9.37 52.23 -31.44
N ILE A 50 8.75 52.83 -32.48
CA ILE A 50 9.46 53.28 -33.67
C ILE A 50 9.74 54.77 -33.60
N GLN A 51 10.99 55.16 -33.84
CA GLN A 51 11.44 56.53 -33.98
C GLN A 51 12.25 56.70 -35.27
N GLN A 52 12.06 57.82 -35.97
CA GLN A 52 12.87 58.16 -37.15
C GLN A 52 13.67 59.43 -36.87
N PHE A 53 14.93 59.44 -37.29
CA PHE A 53 15.80 60.60 -37.15
C PHE A 53 16.87 60.61 -38.26
N THR A 54 17.57 61.73 -38.39
CA THR A 54 18.67 61.89 -39.34
C THR A 54 19.96 62.13 -38.56
N THR A 55 21.02 61.41 -38.90
CA THR A 55 22.31 61.45 -38.20
C THR A 55 23.49 61.42 -39.18
N ASN A 56 24.63 61.97 -38.76
CA ASN A 56 25.91 61.84 -39.47
C ASN A 56 26.80 60.73 -38.89
N ALA A 57 26.33 59.97 -37.90
CA ALA A 57 27.04 58.89 -37.26
C ALA A 57 27.59 57.86 -38.28
N HIS A 58 28.77 57.34 -37.98
CA HIS A 58 29.44 56.33 -38.79
C HIS A 58 28.99 54.91 -38.43
N THR A 59 28.63 54.66 -37.17
CA THR A 59 28.27 53.33 -36.65
C THR A 59 26.90 53.31 -35.97
N VAL A 60 26.38 52.10 -35.70
CA VAL A 60 25.15 51.91 -34.91
C VAL A 60 25.33 52.47 -33.49
N GLN A 61 26.46 52.20 -32.84
CA GLN A 61 26.78 52.73 -31.50
C GLN A 61 26.69 54.26 -31.47
N GLU A 62 27.39 54.95 -32.38
CA GLU A 62 27.39 56.42 -32.44
C GLU A 62 25.98 56.99 -32.66
N ALA A 63 25.16 56.31 -33.48
CA ALA A 63 23.79 56.74 -33.74
C ALA A 63 22.89 56.59 -32.51
N LEU A 64 23.08 55.54 -31.70
CA LEU A 64 22.36 55.32 -30.45
C LEU A 64 22.80 56.31 -29.35
N ASP A 65 24.10 56.60 -29.27
CA ASP A 65 24.65 57.58 -28.31
C ASP A 65 24.14 59.00 -28.60
N GLU A 66 24.04 59.39 -29.88
CA GLU A 66 23.56 60.73 -30.31
C GLU A 66 22.14 61.03 -29.81
N ILE A 67 21.27 60.02 -29.79
CA ILE A 67 19.87 60.13 -29.35
C ILE A 67 19.67 59.72 -27.88
N GLY A 68 20.74 59.37 -27.17
CA GLY A 68 20.70 59.02 -25.75
C GLY A 68 20.09 57.64 -25.44
N VAL A 69 20.17 56.68 -26.36
CA VAL A 69 19.71 55.31 -26.13
C VAL A 69 20.86 54.47 -25.57
N GLU A 70 20.91 54.34 -24.24
CA GLU A 70 21.92 53.54 -23.55
C GLU A 70 21.65 52.05 -23.72
N VAL A 71 22.57 51.28 -24.30
CA VAL A 71 22.47 49.83 -24.48
C VAL A 71 23.38 49.07 -23.51
N SER A 72 22.88 47.97 -22.96
CA SER A 72 23.65 47.07 -22.10
C SER A 72 24.25 45.91 -22.92
N ALA A 73 25.21 45.18 -22.33
CA ALA A 73 25.77 43.98 -22.95
C ALA A 73 24.76 42.81 -23.08
N TYR A 74 23.58 42.93 -22.45
CA TYR A 74 22.52 41.92 -22.47
C TYR A 74 21.41 42.25 -23.46
N ASP A 75 21.33 43.50 -23.93
CA ASP A 75 20.35 43.93 -24.93
C ASP A 75 20.66 43.28 -26.30
N ASP A 76 19.62 42.98 -27.09
CA ASP A 76 19.81 42.56 -28.48
C ASP A 76 19.75 43.79 -29.37
N VAL A 77 20.83 44.06 -30.11
CA VAL A 77 20.93 45.20 -31.01
C VAL A 77 21.25 44.70 -32.41
N GLN A 78 20.34 44.97 -33.35
CA GLN A 78 20.47 44.55 -34.73
C GLN A 78 20.32 45.74 -35.68
N PRO A 79 21.31 46.02 -36.55
CA PRO A 79 22.61 45.35 -36.67
C PRO A 79 23.54 45.55 -35.44
N PRO A 80 24.63 44.77 -35.32
CA PRO A 80 25.63 44.94 -34.25
C PRO A 80 26.16 46.37 -34.13
N LEU A 81 26.55 46.76 -32.91
CA LEU A 81 26.95 48.13 -32.54
C LEU A 81 28.08 48.73 -33.40
N ASP A 82 28.99 47.90 -33.91
CA ASP A 82 30.11 48.28 -34.77
C ASP A 82 29.76 48.36 -36.27
N THR A 83 28.52 48.05 -36.65
CA THR A 83 28.06 48.07 -38.05
C THR A 83 28.10 49.49 -38.59
N THR A 84 28.69 49.67 -39.77
CA THR A 84 28.70 50.96 -40.48
C THR A 84 27.29 51.36 -40.91
N LEU A 85 26.89 52.56 -40.54
CA LEU A 85 25.55 53.09 -40.74
C LEU A 85 25.32 53.53 -42.21
N THR A 86 24.21 53.09 -42.81
CA THR A 86 23.76 53.49 -44.16
C THR A 86 22.40 54.17 -44.12
N ALA A 87 22.09 55.02 -45.10
CA ALA A 87 20.76 55.62 -45.21
C ALA A 87 19.66 54.55 -45.31
N LYS A 88 18.51 54.84 -44.68
CA LYS A 88 17.33 53.96 -44.56
C LYS A 88 17.57 52.67 -43.76
N MET A 89 18.65 52.58 -42.99
CA MET A 89 18.89 51.44 -42.10
C MET A 89 17.85 51.43 -40.97
N ILE A 90 17.45 50.21 -40.60
CA ILE A 90 16.61 49.95 -39.43
C ILE A 90 17.52 49.40 -38.35
N ILE A 91 17.53 50.05 -37.19
CA ILE A 91 18.19 49.57 -35.98
C ILE A 91 17.07 49.08 -35.06
N ASP A 92 17.12 47.82 -34.65
CA ASP A 92 16.21 47.22 -33.68
C ASP A 92 16.97 46.98 -32.38
N VAL A 93 16.41 47.45 -31.27
CA VAL A 93 16.95 47.34 -29.92
C VAL A 93 15.88 46.69 -29.05
N GLU A 94 16.14 45.47 -28.61
CA GLU A 94 15.33 44.79 -27.59
C GLU A 94 16.06 44.88 -26.25
N LYS A 95 15.44 45.53 -25.27
CA LYS A 95 16.01 45.68 -23.93
C LYS A 95 15.90 44.39 -23.15
N ALA A 96 17.02 43.96 -22.57
CA ALA A 96 17.00 42.84 -21.65
C ALA A 96 16.34 43.26 -20.33
N LYS A 97 15.46 42.41 -19.84
CA LYS A 97 14.85 42.54 -18.52
C LYS A 97 15.57 41.63 -17.54
N LYS A 98 15.71 42.09 -16.31
CA LYS A 98 16.23 41.29 -15.20
C LYS A 98 15.10 40.45 -14.63
N ILE A 99 15.22 39.14 -14.70
CA ILE A 99 14.28 38.18 -14.13
C ILE A 99 14.93 37.53 -12.90
N GLU A 100 14.25 37.57 -11.77
CA GLU A 100 14.58 36.80 -10.56
C GLU A 100 13.91 35.42 -10.65
N ILE A 101 14.73 34.37 -10.63
CA ILE A 101 14.27 32.98 -10.62
C ILE A 101 14.62 32.37 -9.27
N SER A 102 13.64 31.79 -8.59
CA SER A 102 13.80 31.06 -7.33
C SER A 102 13.61 29.57 -7.59
N VAL A 103 14.62 28.75 -7.32
CA VAL A 103 14.51 27.28 -7.40
C VAL A 103 14.67 26.71 -6.01
N ASN A 104 13.62 26.11 -5.46
CA ASN A 104 13.60 25.63 -4.06
C ASN A 104 14.09 26.69 -3.07
N GLU A 105 13.60 27.93 -3.22
CA GLU A 105 13.98 29.13 -2.45
C GLU A 105 15.39 29.71 -2.74
N GLU A 106 16.21 29.03 -3.54
CA GLU A 106 17.51 29.56 -3.98
C GLU A 106 17.32 30.53 -5.16
N LYS A 107 17.66 31.80 -4.92
CA LYS A 107 17.44 32.89 -5.88
C LYS A 107 18.63 33.10 -6.80
N ARG A 108 18.33 33.35 -8.07
CA ARG A 108 19.31 33.78 -9.08
C ARG A 108 18.69 34.80 -10.05
N ASN A 109 19.54 35.57 -10.71
CA ASN A 109 19.11 36.57 -11.67
C ASN A 109 19.54 36.20 -13.09
N VAL A 110 18.66 36.42 -14.05
CA VAL A 110 18.93 36.23 -15.48
C VAL A 110 18.53 37.50 -16.21
N TRP A 111 19.44 38.02 -17.04
CA TRP A 111 19.13 39.09 -17.98
C TRP A 111 18.75 38.46 -19.30
N THR A 112 17.56 38.76 -19.81
CA THR A 112 17.05 38.15 -21.05
C THR A 112 16.10 39.08 -21.78
N THR A 113 16.05 38.96 -23.11
CA THR A 113 15.04 39.59 -23.97
C THR A 113 13.79 38.71 -24.12
N GLU A 114 13.84 37.46 -23.64
CA GLU A 114 12.69 36.56 -23.63
C GLU A 114 11.63 37.02 -22.62
N ASN A 115 10.37 36.84 -22.99
CA ASN A 115 9.24 37.19 -22.14
C ASN A 115 8.36 35.99 -21.75
N VAL A 116 8.57 34.81 -22.35
CA VAL A 116 7.80 33.58 -22.05
C VAL A 116 8.56 32.73 -21.03
N VAL A 117 7.88 32.31 -19.95
CA VAL A 117 8.45 31.55 -18.83
C VAL A 117 9.29 30.36 -19.31
N LYS A 118 8.78 29.54 -20.24
CA LYS A 118 9.52 28.39 -20.79
C LYS A 118 10.86 28.77 -21.41
N ASN A 119 10.92 29.86 -22.16
CA ASN A 119 12.15 30.28 -22.83
C ASN A 119 13.15 30.85 -21.82
N ILE A 120 12.66 31.65 -20.86
CA ILE A 120 13.47 32.22 -19.78
C ILE A 120 14.11 31.10 -18.95
N LEU A 121 13.33 30.09 -18.53
CA LEU A 121 13.84 28.95 -17.76
C LEU A 121 14.86 28.13 -18.57
N ALA A 122 14.61 27.91 -19.87
CA ALA A 122 15.53 27.21 -20.75
C ALA A 122 16.86 27.97 -20.94
N GLU A 123 16.83 29.29 -21.13
CA GLU A 123 18.04 30.12 -21.21
C GLU A 123 18.84 30.08 -19.90
N ALA A 124 18.12 29.98 -18.79
CA ALA A 124 18.71 29.84 -17.48
C ALA A 124 19.23 28.41 -17.19
N ASN A 125 19.04 27.44 -18.09
CA ASN A 125 19.31 26.01 -17.87
C ASN A 125 18.57 25.44 -16.65
N ILE A 126 17.29 25.79 -16.47
CA ILE A 126 16.36 25.08 -15.58
C ILE A 126 15.50 24.17 -16.43
N ASP A 127 15.64 22.88 -16.18
CA ASP A 127 14.69 21.88 -16.64
C ASP A 127 13.55 21.77 -15.63
N VAL A 128 12.32 21.70 -16.14
CA VAL A 128 11.10 21.58 -15.33
C VAL A 128 10.45 20.24 -15.61
N ALA A 129 10.26 19.44 -14.57
CA ALA A 129 9.52 18.18 -14.63
C ALA A 129 8.00 18.40 -14.60
N GLU A 130 7.24 17.37 -14.94
CA GLU A 130 5.76 17.44 -14.95
C GLU A 130 5.17 17.69 -13.56
N ASP A 131 5.80 17.14 -12.51
CA ASP A 131 5.36 17.24 -11.12
C ASP A 131 5.90 18.49 -10.40
N ASP A 132 6.79 19.25 -11.04
CA ASP A 132 7.31 20.50 -10.48
C ASP A 132 6.20 21.56 -10.43
N LYS A 133 6.21 22.38 -9.39
CA LYS A 133 5.26 23.46 -9.22
C LYS A 133 5.88 24.79 -9.61
N LEU A 134 5.18 25.52 -10.48
CA LEU A 134 5.61 26.82 -10.98
C LEU A 134 4.67 27.92 -10.47
N SER A 135 5.21 29.10 -10.16
CA SER A 135 4.38 30.29 -9.89
C SER A 135 3.65 30.81 -11.14
N HIS A 136 4.15 30.47 -12.33
CA HIS A 136 3.61 30.88 -13.62
C HIS A 136 3.56 29.70 -14.59
N SER A 137 2.58 29.65 -15.48
CA SER A 137 2.55 28.59 -16.49
C SER A 137 3.69 28.74 -17.50
N LEU A 138 4.21 27.63 -18.03
CA LEU A 138 5.31 27.62 -19.00
C LEU A 138 5.05 28.49 -20.26
N HIS A 139 3.80 28.67 -20.65
CA HIS A 139 3.41 29.41 -21.84
C HIS A 139 2.98 30.85 -21.58
N GLN A 140 2.95 31.27 -20.31
CA GLN A 140 2.60 32.63 -19.91
C GLN A 140 3.79 33.57 -20.10
N GLN A 141 3.48 34.84 -20.37
CA GLN A 141 4.48 35.90 -20.32
C GLN A 141 4.76 36.30 -18.86
N VAL A 142 6.03 36.46 -18.51
CA VAL A 142 6.43 36.91 -17.18
C VAL A 142 5.93 38.35 -16.95
N GLY A 143 5.40 38.61 -15.77
CA GLY A 143 4.86 39.92 -15.40
C GLY A 143 5.95 40.99 -15.25
N GLU A 144 5.53 42.23 -14.98
CA GLU A 144 6.46 43.34 -14.72
C GLU A 144 7.28 43.16 -13.43
N ASP A 145 6.83 42.31 -12.51
CA ASP A 145 7.56 41.96 -11.30
C ASP A 145 8.81 41.11 -11.58
N GLY A 146 8.86 40.46 -12.75
CA GLY A 146 10.01 39.73 -13.24
C GLY A 146 10.41 38.56 -12.35
N LYS A 147 9.43 37.85 -11.76
CA LYS A 147 9.69 36.76 -10.80
C LYS A 147 9.15 35.43 -11.30
N ILE A 148 9.94 34.39 -11.16
CA ILE A 148 9.55 33.00 -11.45
C ILE A 148 10.01 32.13 -10.28
N ASP A 149 9.07 31.40 -9.67
CA ASP A 149 9.37 30.45 -8.61
C ASP A 149 9.12 29.04 -9.14
N VAL A 150 10.08 28.16 -8.88
CA VAL A 150 10.08 26.74 -9.25
C VAL A 150 10.31 25.94 -7.97
N GLU A 151 9.31 25.18 -7.56
CA GLU A 151 9.46 24.15 -6.53
C GLU A 151 9.63 22.80 -7.23
N GLN A 152 10.82 22.22 -7.13
CA GLN A 152 11.10 20.93 -7.73
C GLN A 152 10.48 19.82 -6.91
N ALA A 153 9.79 18.91 -7.59
CA ALA A 153 9.26 17.72 -6.98
C ALA A 153 10.38 16.69 -6.73
N PHE A 154 10.23 15.94 -5.64
CA PHE A 154 11.08 14.83 -5.29
C PHE A 154 10.23 13.61 -4.94
N GLU A 155 10.81 12.43 -5.11
CA GLU A 155 10.13 11.18 -4.81
C GLU A 155 10.11 10.91 -3.29
N ILE A 156 8.96 10.46 -2.82
CA ILE A 156 8.75 9.90 -1.48
C ILE A 156 8.03 8.57 -1.60
N THR A 157 8.09 7.76 -0.54
CA THR A 157 7.37 6.49 -0.44
C THR A 157 6.30 6.58 0.63
N ILE A 158 5.07 6.17 0.31
CA ILE A 158 3.98 6.05 1.28
C ILE A 158 3.60 4.58 1.41
N VAL A 159 3.68 4.06 2.63
CA VAL A 159 3.27 2.70 2.99
C VAL A 159 1.96 2.78 3.77
N ASP A 160 0.84 2.62 3.06
CA ASP A 160 -0.50 2.56 3.64
C ASP A 160 -0.85 1.11 4.04
N GLY A 161 -0.50 0.76 5.27
CA GLY A 161 -0.62 -0.57 5.84
C GLY A 161 0.22 -1.61 5.10
N ARG A 162 -0.34 -2.24 4.06
CA ARG A 162 0.38 -3.19 3.18
C ARG A 162 0.55 -2.68 1.75
N LYS A 163 0.01 -1.51 1.44
CA LYS A 163 0.06 -0.91 0.09
C LYS A 163 1.21 0.09 0.03
N VAL A 164 2.15 -0.14 -0.88
CA VAL A 164 3.28 0.77 -1.11
C VAL A 164 3.00 1.62 -2.35
N ARG A 165 3.28 2.92 -2.28
CA ARG A 165 3.19 3.86 -3.40
C ARG A 165 4.42 4.76 -3.41
N GLN A 166 4.94 5.03 -4.61
CA GLN A 166 5.88 6.13 -4.82
C GLN A 166 5.10 7.34 -5.34
N VAL A 167 5.43 8.50 -4.80
CA VAL A 167 4.71 9.75 -5.05
C VAL A 167 5.74 10.86 -5.22
N ALA A 168 5.57 11.69 -6.25
CA ALA A 168 6.30 12.94 -6.38
C ALA A 168 5.62 14.02 -5.52
N ALA A 169 6.39 14.75 -4.73
CA ALA A 169 5.91 15.83 -3.87
C ALA A 169 6.88 17.00 -3.88
N THR A 170 6.37 18.23 -3.76
CA THR A 170 7.20 19.41 -3.47
C THR A 170 7.35 19.61 -1.96
N SER A 171 7.99 20.70 -1.54
CA SER A 171 8.07 21.07 -0.11
C SER A 171 6.68 21.34 0.46
N THR A 172 6.07 20.33 1.07
CA THR A 172 4.75 20.40 1.69
C THR A 172 4.71 19.51 2.94
N THR A 173 3.64 19.60 3.73
CA THR A 173 3.51 18.81 4.95
C THR A 173 3.04 17.40 4.67
N ILE A 174 3.33 16.49 5.60
CA ILE A 174 2.84 15.10 5.55
C ILE A 174 1.31 15.07 5.47
N ALA A 175 0.59 15.93 6.21
CA ALA A 175 -0.86 16.03 6.12
C ALA A 175 -1.36 16.30 4.69
N ASN A 176 -0.73 17.27 4.01
CA ASN A 176 -1.13 17.68 2.67
C ASN A 176 -0.85 16.58 1.65
N VAL A 177 0.35 15.97 1.70
CA VAL A 177 0.69 14.83 0.83
C VAL A 177 -0.29 13.67 1.02
N LEU A 178 -0.64 13.33 2.27
CA LEU A 178 -1.62 12.26 2.51
C LEU A 178 -2.99 12.63 1.95
N GLN A 179 -3.43 13.87 2.13
CA GLN A 179 -4.70 14.36 1.60
C GLN A 179 -4.75 14.31 0.06
N GLU A 180 -3.70 14.79 -0.62
CA GLU A 180 -3.57 14.75 -2.08
C GLU A 180 -3.63 13.33 -2.63
N GLN A 181 -3.05 12.37 -1.91
CA GLN A 181 -3.09 10.95 -2.24
C GLN A 181 -4.40 10.25 -1.84
N GLY A 182 -5.37 10.99 -1.31
CA GLY A 182 -6.68 10.49 -0.87
C GLY A 182 -6.59 9.59 0.36
N ILE A 183 -5.54 9.74 1.17
CA ILE A 183 -5.27 8.95 2.37
C ILE A 183 -5.78 9.71 3.58
N GLN A 184 -6.83 9.20 4.20
CA GLN A 184 -7.37 9.72 5.46
C GLN A 184 -7.03 8.73 6.58
N LEU A 185 -6.49 9.23 7.70
CA LEU A 185 -6.21 8.41 8.88
C LEU A 185 -7.51 8.14 9.66
N GLY A 186 -7.74 6.88 10.03
CA GLY A 186 -8.78 6.50 10.97
C GLY A 186 -8.40 6.84 12.41
N GLU A 187 -9.38 6.82 13.32
CA GLU A 187 -9.19 7.21 14.73
C GLU A 187 -8.11 6.41 15.47
N LEU A 188 -7.88 5.16 15.05
CA LEU A 188 -6.90 4.26 15.68
C LEU A 188 -5.62 4.09 14.87
N ASP A 189 -5.57 4.65 13.66
CA ASP A 189 -4.40 4.53 12.80
C ASP A 189 -3.23 5.30 13.38
N ARG A 190 -2.01 4.84 13.08
CA ARG A 190 -0.78 5.42 13.64
C ARG A 190 0.20 5.72 12.52
N ILE A 191 0.97 6.78 12.72
CA ILE A 191 2.05 7.25 11.87
C ILE A 191 3.17 7.75 12.79
N ASP A 192 4.42 7.46 12.45
CA ASP A 192 5.59 7.83 13.26
C ASP A 192 6.19 9.18 12.80
N TYR A 193 5.31 10.12 12.46
CA TYR A 193 5.68 11.46 11.98
C TYR A 193 4.65 12.48 12.44
N SER A 194 5.08 13.74 12.56
CA SER A 194 4.13 14.83 12.80
C SER A 194 3.43 15.21 11.50
N LEU A 195 2.11 15.45 11.55
CA LEU A 195 1.33 15.77 10.35
C LEU A 195 1.69 17.14 9.74
N ASP A 196 2.25 18.04 10.53
CA ASP A 196 2.78 19.35 10.14
C ASP A 196 4.26 19.34 9.75
N GLU A 197 4.95 18.20 9.88
CA GLU A 197 6.32 18.03 9.40
C GLU A 197 6.35 18.07 7.87
N TYR A 198 7.38 18.71 7.32
CA TYR A 198 7.60 18.77 5.88
C TYR A 198 8.20 17.46 5.36
N VAL A 199 7.74 17.03 4.19
CA VAL A 199 8.33 15.87 3.50
C VAL A 199 9.72 16.20 2.97
N THR A 200 10.59 15.19 2.94
CA THR A 200 11.98 15.29 2.47
C THR A 200 12.27 14.30 1.35
N PRO A 201 13.25 14.57 0.46
CA PRO A 201 13.60 13.67 -0.64
C PRO A 201 13.92 12.25 -0.19
N GLY A 202 13.25 11.26 -0.80
CA GLY A 202 13.42 9.84 -0.50
C GLY A 202 12.80 9.36 0.82
N GLN A 203 12.06 10.23 1.53
CA GLN A 203 11.43 9.87 2.80
C GLN A 203 10.40 8.75 2.62
N THR A 204 10.34 7.85 3.61
CA THR A 204 9.31 6.81 3.68
C THR A 204 8.33 7.13 4.81
N ILE A 205 7.06 7.26 4.48
CA ILE A 205 5.97 7.52 5.42
C ILE A 205 5.18 6.23 5.62
N GLU A 206 5.28 5.63 6.82
CA GLU A 206 4.57 4.40 7.15
C GLU A 206 3.32 4.67 7.98
N ILE A 207 2.19 4.16 7.51
CA ILE A 207 0.89 4.25 8.18
C ILE A 207 0.49 2.85 8.63
N VAL A 208 0.32 2.68 9.94
CA VAL A 208 -0.22 1.47 10.53
C VAL A 208 -1.73 1.59 10.62
N ARG A 209 -2.44 0.78 9.85
CA ARG A 209 -3.91 0.73 9.85
C ARG A 209 -4.41 -0.16 10.98
N VAL A 210 -5.18 0.40 11.90
CA VAL A 210 -5.64 -0.30 13.09
C VAL A 210 -7.16 -0.46 13.04
N LYS A 211 -7.64 -1.69 13.16
CA LYS A 211 -9.06 -2.01 13.19
C LYS A 211 -9.39 -2.86 14.41
N LYS A 212 -10.43 -2.46 15.14
CA LYS A 212 -11.05 -3.29 16.17
C LYS A 212 -12.29 -3.98 15.59
N VAL A 213 -12.37 -5.29 15.73
CA VAL A 213 -13.53 -6.09 15.31
C VAL A 213 -13.98 -7.01 16.42
N THR A 214 -15.26 -7.37 16.39
CA THR A 214 -15.84 -8.34 17.31
C THR A 214 -15.97 -9.68 16.61
N ASP A 215 -15.44 -10.74 17.23
CA ASP A 215 -15.53 -12.12 16.75
C ASP A 215 -16.36 -12.95 17.73
N VAL A 216 -17.39 -13.64 17.24
CA VAL A 216 -18.31 -14.43 18.08
C VAL A 216 -18.16 -15.90 17.73
N MET A 217 -17.79 -16.70 18.73
CA MET A 217 -17.58 -18.14 18.60
C MET A 217 -18.58 -18.91 19.46
N GLU A 218 -19.13 -20.00 18.92
CA GLU A 218 -20.00 -20.92 19.66
C GLU A 218 -19.32 -22.27 19.90
N ASP A 219 -19.19 -22.64 21.17
CA ASP A 219 -18.64 -23.91 21.61
C ASP A 219 -19.72 -24.84 22.17
N LYS A 220 -19.61 -26.15 21.90
CA LYS A 220 -20.54 -27.16 22.42
C LYS A 220 -20.10 -27.70 23.78
N VAL A 221 -20.90 -27.43 24.80
CA VAL A 221 -20.70 -27.93 26.17
C VAL A 221 -21.22 -29.37 26.26
N ALA A 222 -20.37 -30.29 26.71
CA ALA A 222 -20.76 -31.69 26.91
C ALA A 222 -21.84 -31.82 28.00
N PHE A 223 -22.64 -32.88 27.92
CA PHE A 223 -23.56 -33.26 28.99
C PHE A 223 -22.97 -34.40 29.82
N GLU A 224 -23.36 -34.49 31.08
CA GLU A 224 -22.91 -35.54 31.97
C GLU A 224 -23.86 -36.76 31.91
N ILE A 225 -23.36 -37.93 32.28
CA ILE A 225 -24.17 -39.15 32.42
C ILE A 225 -24.45 -39.36 33.90
N GLU A 226 -25.72 -39.28 34.27
CA GLU A 226 -26.20 -39.51 35.64
C GLU A 226 -26.76 -40.94 35.77
N MET A 227 -26.25 -41.68 36.75
CA MET A 227 -26.64 -43.08 36.98
C MET A 227 -27.66 -43.14 38.12
N LYS A 228 -28.84 -43.70 37.84
CA LYS A 228 -29.92 -43.83 38.83
C LYS A 228 -30.22 -45.29 39.13
N ASN A 229 -30.21 -45.69 40.41
CA ASN A 229 -30.56 -47.06 40.78
C ASN A 229 -32.06 -47.33 40.51
N ASP A 230 -32.36 -48.50 39.97
CA ASP A 230 -33.72 -48.97 39.69
C ASP A 230 -33.87 -50.41 40.21
N ASP A 231 -34.67 -50.59 41.26
CA ASP A 231 -34.91 -51.85 41.95
C ASP A 231 -35.93 -52.76 41.24
N THR A 232 -36.55 -52.28 40.17
CA THR A 232 -37.40 -53.08 39.29
C THR A 232 -36.58 -53.74 38.18
N LEU A 233 -35.44 -53.13 37.82
CA LEU A 233 -34.56 -53.59 36.76
C LEU A 233 -33.52 -54.59 37.29
N LEU A 234 -33.35 -55.71 36.57
CA LEU A 234 -32.40 -56.77 36.97
C LEU A 234 -30.96 -56.25 37.06
N LYS A 235 -30.24 -56.69 38.10
CA LYS A 235 -28.82 -56.35 38.31
C LYS A 235 -28.00 -56.65 37.06
N GLY A 236 -27.25 -55.64 36.59
CA GLY A 236 -26.45 -55.70 35.37
C GLY A 236 -27.16 -55.23 34.10
N ARG A 237 -28.48 -54.96 34.14
CA ARG A 237 -29.19 -54.27 33.04
C ARG A 237 -29.12 -52.75 33.23
N LYS A 238 -29.04 -52.04 32.11
CA LYS A 238 -29.09 -50.58 32.05
C LYS A 238 -30.23 -50.14 31.14
N LYS A 239 -30.90 -49.04 31.47
CA LYS A 239 -31.93 -48.43 30.63
C LYS A 239 -31.76 -46.92 30.61
N VAL A 240 -31.65 -46.31 29.43
CA VAL A 240 -31.61 -44.85 29.32
C VAL A 240 -33.00 -44.30 29.66
N LEU A 241 -33.11 -43.50 30.71
CA LEU A 241 -34.34 -42.82 31.12
C LEU A 241 -34.50 -41.47 30.42
N GLN A 242 -33.39 -40.75 30.22
CA GLN A 242 -33.36 -39.46 29.54
C GLN A 242 -32.13 -39.40 28.64
N ARG A 243 -32.28 -39.01 27.38
CA ARG A 243 -31.14 -38.77 26.48
C ARG A 243 -30.51 -37.42 26.79
N GLY A 244 -29.18 -37.39 26.84
CA GLY A 244 -28.46 -36.15 27.02
C GLY A 244 -28.47 -35.27 25.77
N LYS A 245 -28.35 -33.95 25.96
CA LYS A 245 -28.20 -32.97 24.89
C LYS A 245 -27.06 -32.02 25.25
N ARG A 246 -26.16 -31.76 24.29
CA ARG A 246 -25.06 -30.82 24.49
C ARG A 246 -25.60 -29.40 24.65
N GLY A 247 -25.01 -28.64 25.57
CA GLY A 247 -25.24 -27.21 25.70
C GLY A 247 -24.45 -26.42 24.65
N THR A 248 -24.63 -25.11 24.64
CA THR A 248 -23.90 -24.18 23.78
C THR A 248 -23.45 -22.97 24.60
N LEU A 249 -22.19 -22.59 24.44
CA LEU A 249 -21.56 -21.44 25.06
C LEU A 249 -21.11 -20.48 23.95
N SER A 250 -21.51 -19.22 24.02
CA SER A 250 -21.07 -18.18 23.10
C SER A 250 -19.96 -17.37 23.75
N ARG A 251 -18.86 -17.16 23.04
CA ARG A 251 -17.74 -16.31 23.45
C ARG A 251 -17.56 -15.19 22.44
N THR A 252 -17.58 -13.96 22.92
CA THR A 252 -17.37 -12.76 22.13
C THR A 252 -15.98 -12.23 22.42
N TYR A 253 -15.17 -12.07 21.39
CA TYR A 253 -13.80 -11.55 21.47
C TYR A 253 -13.71 -10.16 20.83
N GLU A 254 -12.99 -9.25 21.48
CA GLU A 254 -12.47 -8.04 20.82
C GLU A 254 -11.12 -8.40 20.19
N VAL A 255 -11.02 -8.24 18.87
CA VAL A 255 -9.82 -8.55 18.09
C VAL A 255 -9.26 -7.25 17.52
N VAL A 256 -7.98 -7.00 17.77
CA VAL A 256 -7.24 -5.85 17.20
C VAL A 256 -6.42 -6.33 16.02
N LEU A 257 -6.64 -5.71 14.87
CA LEU A 257 -5.93 -5.96 13.63
C LEU A 257 -5.02 -4.77 13.32
N GLU A 258 -3.76 -5.02 13.02
CA GLU A 258 -2.82 -4.03 12.50
C GLU A 258 -2.38 -4.45 11.09
N ASN A 259 -2.58 -3.55 10.12
CA ASN A 259 -2.34 -3.81 8.70
C ASN A 259 -3.07 -5.06 8.17
N GLY A 260 -4.17 -5.43 8.83
CA GLY A 260 -4.98 -6.62 8.55
C GLY A 260 -4.53 -7.91 9.25
N LYS A 261 -3.48 -7.87 10.07
CA LYS A 261 -3.00 -9.00 10.86
C LYS A 261 -3.48 -8.90 12.32
N GLU A 262 -3.98 -10.00 12.88
CA GLU A 262 -4.36 -10.07 14.29
C GLU A 262 -3.13 -9.91 15.20
N VAL A 263 -3.13 -8.88 16.04
CA VAL A 263 -2.08 -8.61 17.03
C VAL A 263 -2.55 -8.84 18.46
N SER A 264 -3.86 -8.81 18.71
CA SER A 264 -4.44 -9.03 20.03
C SER A 264 -5.86 -9.58 19.93
N ARG A 265 -6.21 -10.47 20.88
CA ARG A 265 -7.54 -11.06 21.06
C ARG A 265 -7.85 -11.14 22.54
N THR A 266 -8.94 -10.51 22.95
CA THR A 266 -9.37 -10.47 24.35
C THR A 266 -10.81 -10.94 24.47
N LEU A 267 -11.10 -11.85 25.41
CA LEU A 267 -12.47 -12.29 25.71
C LEU A 267 -13.25 -11.11 26.31
N ALA A 268 -14.27 -10.64 25.61
CA ALA A 268 -15.13 -9.55 26.04
C ALA A 268 -16.37 -10.05 26.79
N GLU A 269 -16.96 -11.15 26.31
CA GLU A 269 -18.17 -11.73 26.90
C GLU A 269 -18.18 -13.25 26.77
N GLU A 270 -18.67 -13.94 27.80
CA GLU A 270 -19.01 -15.36 27.74
C GLU A 270 -20.46 -15.56 28.21
N LYS A 271 -21.27 -16.22 27.37
CA LYS A 271 -22.71 -16.40 27.61
C LYS A 271 -23.14 -17.83 27.33
N VAL A 272 -23.75 -18.48 28.32
CA VAL A 272 -24.38 -19.80 28.12
C VAL A 272 -25.66 -19.61 27.31
N VAL A 273 -25.63 -20.01 26.04
CA VAL A 273 -26.79 -19.95 25.11
C VAL A 273 -27.79 -21.06 25.44
N SER A 274 -27.30 -22.27 25.73
CA SER A 274 -28.13 -23.39 26.18
C SER A 274 -27.37 -24.26 27.16
N LYS A 275 -28.01 -24.62 28.28
CA LYS A 275 -27.41 -25.54 29.26
C LYS A 275 -27.42 -26.98 28.72
N PRO A 276 -26.38 -27.78 28.97
CA PRO A 276 -26.43 -29.20 28.66
C PRO A 276 -27.54 -29.89 29.47
N VAL A 277 -28.18 -30.87 28.85
CA VAL A 277 -29.16 -31.75 29.51
C VAL A 277 -28.46 -33.08 29.74
N ASN A 278 -28.36 -33.51 31.00
CA ASN A 278 -27.69 -34.77 31.36
C ASN A 278 -28.42 -35.99 30.79
N GLN A 279 -27.65 -37.03 30.45
CA GLN A 279 -28.18 -38.33 30.09
C GLN A 279 -28.40 -39.14 31.36
N ILE A 280 -29.64 -39.54 31.64
CA ILE A 280 -29.96 -40.33 32.82
C ILE A 280 -30.04 -41.80 32.41
N VAL A 281 -29.27 -42.66 33.07
CA VAL A 281 -29.23 -44.10 32.84
C VAL A 281 -29.61 -44.82 34.13
N ALA A 282 -30.75 -45.51 34.10
CA ALA A 282 -31.14 -46.43 35.15
C ALA A 282 -30.22 -47.65 35.17
N VAL A 283 -29.77 -48.05 36.36
CA VAL A 283 -29.02 -49.29 36.59
C VAL A 283 -29.80 -50.21 37.50
N GLY A 284 -29.97 -51.46 37.05
CA GLY A 284 -30.72 -52.45 37.81
C GLY A 284 -30.03 -52.83 39.11
N THR A 285 -30.80 -52.84 40.20
CA THR A 285 -30.36 -53.36 41.51
C THR A 285 -31.15 -54.61 41.92
N LYS A 286 -32.19 -55.00 41.17
CA LYS A 286 -32.99 -56.19 41.44
C LYS A 286 -32.15 -57.44 41.29
N THR A 287 -31.83 -58.09 42.40
CA THR A 287 -31.17 -59.39 42.39
C THR A 287 -32.14 -60.44 41.87
N ALA A 288 -31.82 -61.04 40.72
CA ALA A 288 -32.49 -62.25 40.28
C ALA A 288 -32.11 -63.36 41.26
N VAL A 289 -33.10 -63.96 41.94
CA VAL A 289 -32.91 -65.25 42.60
C VAL A 289 -32.80 -66.28 41.48
N SER A 290 -31.57 -66.53 41.04
CA SER A 290 -31.25 -67.61 40.10
C SER A 290 -30.56 -68.71 40.88
N THR A 291 -31.27 -69.83 41.00
CA THR A 291 -30.69 -71.14 41.20
C THR A 291 -29.52 -71.36 40.24
N THR A 292 -28.49 -71.98 40.79
CA THR A 292 -27.16 -72.22 40.27
C THR A 292 -27.17 -72.97 38.93
N LYS A 293 -26.33 -72.50 37.99
CA LYS A 293 -25.34 -73.34 37.27
C LYS A 293 -24.39 -72.48 36.44
N SER A 294 -23.10 -72.63 36.76
CA SER A 294 -21.94 -72.02 36.12
C SER A 294 -21.72 -72.55 34.71
N THR A 295 -21.39 -71.68 33.74
CA THR A 295 -20.44 -72.02 32.67
C THR A 295 -19.82 -70.74 32.11
N VAL A 296 -18.49 -70.72 32.07
CA VAL A 296 -17.63 -69.62 31.65
C VAL A 296 -17.41 -69.72 30.14
N SER A 297 -17.65 -68.64 29.40
CA SER A 297 -17.08 -68.41 28.06
C SER A 297 -16.95 -66.90 27.85
N LYS A 298 -15.71 -66.44 27.74
CA LYS A 298 -15.34 -65.02 27.60
C LYS A 298 -15.59 -64.56 26.17
N THR A 299 -16.43 -63.54 26.01
CA THR A 299 -16.56 -62.70 24.81
C THR A 299 -15.85 -61.36 25.06
N ALA A 300 -15.43 -60.71 23.97
CA ALA A 300 -14.82 -59.39 23.85
C ALA A 300 -15.44 -58.28 24.71
N PRO A 301 -14.71 -57.17 24.99
CA PRO A 301 -15.34 -55.94 25.44
C PRO A 301 -15.30 -54.82 24.39
N ILE A 302 -16.48 -54.21 24.28
CA ILE A 302 -16.78 -52.86 23.80
C ILE A 302 -16.61 -51.93 25.00
N THR A 303 -15.88 -50.81 24.86
CA THR A 303 -15.79 -49.72 25.86
C THR A 303 -15.51 -48.43 25.10
N SER A 304 -16.48 -47.55 24.85
CA SER A 304 -17.06 -46.50 25.73
C SER A 304 -16.08 -45.34 26.02
N VAL A 305 -16.29 -44.26 25.26
CA VAL A 305 -15.59 -42.99 25.24
C VAL A 305 -16.02 -42.09 26.41
N LEU A 306 -15.08 -41.46 27.10
CA LEU A 306 -15.29 -40.25 27.91
C LEU A 306 -14.20 -39.24 27.53
N HIS A 307 -14.62 -38.14 26.91
CA HIS A 307 -13.78 -37.00 26.52
C HIS A 307 -13.72 -35.98 27.67
N ASN A 308 -12.53 -35.61 28.10
CA ASN A 308 -12.30 -34.48 29.01
C ASN A 308 -11.31 -33.50 28.37
N ASN A 309 -11.72 -32.24 28.28
CA ASN A 309 -10.98 -31.13 27.71
C ASN A 309 -10.01 -30.56 28.78
N GLN A 310 -8.72 -30.81 28.59
CA GLN A 310 -7.61 -30.16 29.30
C GLN A 310 -6.54 -29.89 28.23
N VAL A 311 -5.90 -28.72 28.30
CA VAL A 311 -4.80 -28.30 27.43
C VAL A 311 -3.78 -29.44 27.32
N ALA A 312 -3.69 -30.02 26.14
CA ALA A 312 -3.46 -31.45 26.07
C ALA A 312 -1.97 -31.78 25.91
N LYS A 313 -1.39 -32.20 27.04
CA LYS A 313 -0.08 -32.84 27.15
C LYS A 313 0.01 -34.01 26.16
N GLU A 314 1.16 -34.15 25.50
CA GLU A 314 1.44 -35.29 24.60
C GLU A 314 1.01 -36.62 25.25
N PRO A 315 0.21 -37.46 24.56
CA PRO A 315 -0.28 -38.70 25.14
C PRO A 315 0.87 -39.70 25.35
N SER A 316 0.90 -40.36 26.51
CA SER A 316 1.90 -41.39 26.84
C SER A 316 1.62 -42.76 26.18
N ALA A 317 0.45 -42.91 25.57
CA ALA A 317 -0.02 -44.13 24.91
C ALA A 317 -0.50 -43.82 23.49
N GLY A 318 -0.57 -44.85 22.64
CA GLY A 318 -0.97 -44.76 21.23
C GLY A 318 0.12 -45.25 20.28
N ARG A 319 -0.27 -45.65 19.07
CA ARG A 319 0.70 -46.05 18.03
C ARG A 319 1.33 -44.81 17.44
N GLU A 320 2.62 -44.66 17.66
CA GLU A 320 3.40 -43.52 17.17
C GLU A 320 3.90 -43.76 15.73
N LEU A 321 3.80 -42.71 14.91
CA LEU A 321 4.26 -42.66 13.53
C LEU A 321 5.00 -41.36 13.29
N THR A 322 6.10 -41.43 12.54
CA THR A 322 6.72 -40.24 11.94
C THR A 322 6.13 -40.03 10.56
N MET A 323 5.51 -38.87 10.34
CA MET A 323 4.77 -38.56 9.12
C MET A 323 5.16 -37.21 8.57
N THR A 324 5.03 -37.03 7.25
CA THR A 324 5.13 -35.71 6.64
C THR A 324 3.76 -35.03 6.69
N ALA A 325 3.68 -33.89 7.38
CA ALA A 325 2.48 -33.08 7.48
C ALA A 325 2.55 -31.88 6.53
N THR A 326 1.49 -31.71 5.75
CA THR A 326 1.14 -30.48 5.04
C THR A 326 -0.11 -29.87 5.66
N ALA A 327 -0.58 -28.73 5.15
CA ALA A 327 -1.84 -28.14 5.57
C ALA A 327 -2.71 -27.78 4.37
N TYR A 328 -4.03 -27.86 4.55
CA TYR A 328 -5.03 -27.48 3.55
C TYR A 328 -6.13 -26.62 4.17
N THR A 329 -6.79 -25.83 3.33
CA THR A 329 -7.96 -25.04 3.73
C THR A 329 -9.22 -25.53 3.03
N ALA A 330 -10.37 -25.25 3.63
CA ALA A 330 -11.67 -25.61 3.06
C ALA A 330 -12.16 -24.58 2.02
N THR A 331 -11.46 -23.46 1.84
CA THR A 331 -11.86 -22.29 1.03
C THR A 331 -11.20 -22.23 -0.34
N CYS A 332 -10.59 -23.33 -0.81
CA CYS A 332 -10.01 -23.42 -2.16
C CYS A 332 -11.07 -23.38 -3.28
N LYS A 333 -10.67 -22.87 -4.46
CA LYS A 333 -11.55 -22.76 -5.64
C LYS A 333 -12.07 -24.16 -6.05
N GLY A 334 -13.37 -24.39 -5.88
CA GLY A 334 -14.04 -25.67 -6.17
C GLY A 334 -14.19 -26.60 -4.96
N CYS A 335 -13.72 -26.22 -3.78
CA CYS A 335 -13.86 -26.98 -2.56
C CYS A 335 -15.23 -26.74 -1.93
N ILE A 336 -15.99 -27.82 -1.69
CA ILE A 336 -17.31 -27.75 -1.02
C ILE A 336 -17.21 -27.77 0.51
N GLY A 337 -16.00 -27.93 1.06
CA GLY A 337 -15.71 -27.92 2.49
C GLY A 337 -16.29 -29.10 3.28
N ILE A 338 -16.59 -30.21 2.61
CA ILE A 338 -17.11 -31.44 3.25
C ILE A 338 -16.04 -32.53 3.17
N THR A 339 -15.65 -33.08 4.32
CA THR A 339 -14.65 -34.15 4.41
C THR A 339 -15.21 -35.51 4.00
N LYS A 340 -14.34 -36.50 3.80
CA LYS A 340 -14.72 -37.89 3.50
C LYS A 340 -15.69 -38.50 4.51
N THR A 341 -15.59 -38.15 5.79
CA THR A 341 -16.53 -38.60 6.84
C THR A 341 -17.80 -37.75 6.96
N GLY A 342 -17.93 -36.70 6.15
CA GLY A 342 -19.11 -35.84 6.10
C GLY A 342 -19.04 -34.61 7.04
N ILE A 343 -17.87 -34.27 7.58
CA ILE A 343 -17.70 -33.09 8.43
C ILE A 343 -17.71 -31.85 7.53
N ASN A 344 -18.60 -30.89 7.82
CA ASN A 344 -18.61 -29.61 7.12
C ASN A 344 -17.64 -28.63 7.80
N LEU A 345 -16.47 -28.42 7.21
CA LEU A 345 -15.39 -27.59 7.73
C LEU A 345 -15.70 -26.10 7.64
N LEU A 346 -16.51 -25.66 6.68
CA LEU A 346 -16.95 -24.26 6.57
C LEU A 346 -17.90 -23.86 7.70
N LYS A 347 -18.74 -24.80 8.16
CA LYS A 347 -19.63 -24.59 9.32
C LYS A 347 -18.93 -24.84 10.65
N ASN A 348 -17.78 -25.51 10.65
CA ASN A 348 -17.04 -25.88 11.85
C ASN A 348 -15.53 -25.60 11.69
N PRO A 349 -15.12 -24.34 11.43
CA PRO A 349 -13.74 -23.99 11.13
C PRO A 349 -12.77 -24.21 12.31
N HIS A 350 -13.30 -24.36 13.52
CA HIS A 350 -12.54 -24.62 14.74
C HIS A 350 -12.21 -26.11 14.96
N LEU A 351 -12.84 -27.03 14.21
CA LEU A 351 -12.55 -28.47 14.36
C LEU A 351 -11.18 -28.80 13.78
N LYS A 352 -10.38 -29.55 14.52
CA LYS A 352 -9.11 -30.09 14.02
C LYS A 352 -9.36 -31.42 13.32
N VAL A 353 -9.27 -31.41 12.01
CA VAL A 353 -9.48 -32.58 11.15
C VAL A 353 -8.25 -32.78 10.28
N ILE A 354 -7.81 -34.03 10.14
CA ILE A 354 -6.69 -34.37 9.26
C ILE A 354 -7.15 -35.27 8.13
N ALA A 355 -6.56 -35.07 6.95
CA ALA A 355 -6.62 -36.03 5.86
C ALA A 355 -5.52 -37.08 6.03
N VAL A 356 -5.87 -38.35 5.81
CA VAL A 356 -4.95 -39.50 6.01
C VAL A 356 -5.05 -40.50 4.87
N ASP A 357 -4.09 -41.42 4.79
CA ASP A 357 -4.27 -42.70 4.11
C ASP A 357 -5.00 -43.69 5.03
N PRO A 358 -6.22 -44.13 4.71
CA PRO A 358 -6.99 -45.06 5.55
C PRO A 358 -6.30 -46.41 5.79
N LYS A 359 -5.33 -46.81 4.95
CA LYS A 359 -4.53 -48.02 5.16
C LYS A 359 -3.49 -47.86 6.28
N VAL A 360 -3.10 -46.62 6.56
CA VAL A 360 -2.12 -46.28 7.59
C VAL A 360 -2.81 -45.80 8.86
N ILE A 361 -3.74 -44.85 8.77
CA ILE A 361 -4.56 -44.37 9.89
C ILE A 361 -6.04 -44.53 9.51
N PRO A 362 -6.82 -45.39 10.18
CA PRO A 362 -8.24 -45.54 9.88
C PRO A 362 -9.01 -44.22 10.00
N LEU A 363 -9.99 -44.03 9.11
CA LEU A 363 -10.90 -42.90 9.24
C LEU A 363 -11.74 -43.02 10.52
N GLY A 364 -11.94 -41.91 11.20
CA GLY A 364 -12.60 -41.82 12.50
C GLY A 364 -11.67 -42.03 13.69
N SER A 365 -10.39 -42.34 13.49
CA SER A 365 -9.42 -42.39 14.59
C SER A 365 -9.19 -41.01 15.20
N ASP A 366 -9.12 -40.97 16.54
CA ASP A 366 -8.57 -39.84 17.27
C ASP A 366 -7.04 -39.89 17.22
N VAL A 367 -6.43 -38.74 16.93
CA VAL A 367 -4.97 -38.61 16.82
C VAL A 367 -4.48 -37.40 17.60
N TRP A 368 -3.21 -37.44 17.98
CA TRP A 368 -2.45 -36.28 18.39
C TRP A 368 -1.32 -36.04 17.41
N VAL A 369 -1.17 -34.79 16.95
CA VAL A 369 -0.13 -34.37 16.01
C VAL A 369 0.77 -33.35 16.68
N GLU A 370 2.07 -33.61 16.68
CA GLU A 370 3.07 -32.69 17.23
C GLU A 370 2.96 -31.29 16.61
N GLY A 371 2.87 -30.26 17.46
CA GLY A 371 2.71 -28.86 17.02
C GLY A 371 1.30 -28.48 16.56
N TYR A 372 0.39 -29.44 16.36
CA TYR A 372 -1.00 -29.19 15.95
C TYR A 372 -2.02 -29.60 17.00
N GLY A 373 -1.73 -30.58 17.85
CA GLY A 373 -2.59 -31.05 18.94
C GLY A 373 -3.54 -32.18 18.54
N TYR A 374 -4.64 -32.33 19.30
CA TYR A 374 -5.63 -33.38 19.08
C TYR A 374 -6.47 -33.09 17.84
N ALA A 375 -6.71 -34.12 17.03
CA ALA A 375 -7.47 -34.03 15.80
C ALA A 375 -8.18 -35.36 15.48
N VAL A 376 -9.13 -35.30 14.56
CA VAL A 376 -9.82 -36.48 14.03
C VAL A 376 -9.31 -36.79 12.63
N ALA A 377 -9.01 -38.06 12.35
CA ALA A 377 -8.78 -38.56 10.99
C ALA A 377 -10.10 -38.58 10.20
N GLY A 378 -10.51 -37.43 9.69
CA GLY A 378 -11.84 -37.23 9.11
C GLY A 378 -11.87 -37.09 7.59
N ASP A 379 -10.71 -37.04 6.93
CA ASP A 379 -10.65 -36.79 5.50
C ASP A 379 -9.63 -37.66 4.74
N THR A 380 -9.68 -37.62 3.42
CA THR A 380 -8.72 -38.28 2.53
C THR A 380 -8.39 -37.39 1.35
N GLY A 381 -7.13 -37.38 0.90
CA GLY A 381 -6.72 -36.68 -0.31
C GLY A 381 -6.10 -37.63 -1.35
N GLY A 382 -6.12 -37.23 -2.62
CA GLY A 382 -5.50 -37.99 -3.71
C GLY A 382 -3.98 -38.16 -3.51
N ALA A 383 -3.31 -37.10 -3.05
CA ALA A 383 -1.87 -37.09 -2.76
C ALA A 383 -1.52 -37.56 -1.34
N ILE A 384 -2.51 -37.80 -0.47
CA ILE A 384 -2.31 -38.21 0.91
C ILE A 384 -2.28 -39.73 0.97
N LYS A 385 -1.08 -40.29 0.79
CA LYS A 385 -0.79 -41.73 0.70
C LYS A 385 0.39 -42.10 1.59
N GLY A 386 0.33 -43.27 2.23
CA GLY A 386 1.37 -43.73 3.13
C GLY A 386 1.52 -42.84 4.37
N ASN A 387 2.76 -42.46 4.71
CA ASN A 387 3.09 -41.67 5.89
C ASN A 387 2.97 -40.15 5.66
N ILE A 388 1.95 -39.73 4.91
CA ILE A 388 1.63 -38.32 4.65
C ILE A 388 0.28 -38.01 5.30
N ILE A 389 0.20 -36.86 5.96
CA ILE A 389 -1.06 -36.31 6.49
C ILE A 389 -1.22 -34.86 6.02
N ASP A 390 -2.48 -34.41 5.93
CA ASP A 390 -2.80 -33.02 5.62
C ASP A 390 -3.66 -32.43 6.74
N LEU A 391 -3.24 -31.33 7.32
CA LEU A 391 -3.90 -30.72 8.47
C LEU A 391 -4.89 -29.67 7.99
N PHE A 392 -6.14 -29.77 8.42
CA PHE A 392 -7.10 -28.71 8.13
C PHE A 392 -6.72 -27.45 8.90
N MET A 393 -6.65 -26.33 8.19
CA MET A 393 -6.52 -25.01 8.77
C MET A 393 -7.59 -24.08 8.19
N PRO A 394 -8.28 -23.30 9.02
CA PRO A 394 -9.33 -22.41 8.54
C PRO A 394 -8.77 -21.26 7.70
N ASN A 395 -7.59 -20.74 8.05
CA ASN A 395 -6.95 -19.63 7.37
C ASN A 395 -5.82 -20.12 6.44
N VAL A 396 -5.69 -19.44 5.31
CA VAL A 396 -4.65 -19.73 4.31
C VAL A 396 -3.26 -19.39 4.84
N ASP A 397 -3.14 -18.32 5.61
CA ASP A 397 -1.86 -17.88 6.20
C ASP A 397 -1.33 -18.92 7.20
N ASP A 398 -2.19 -19.50 8.05
CA ASP A 398 -1.81 -20.57 8.98
C ASP A 398 -1.27 -21.81 8.22
N ALA A 399 -1.87 -22.13 7.07
CA ALA A 399 -1.42 -23.23 6.22
C ALA A 399 -0.04 -22.95 5.58
N TYR A 400 0.23 -21.71 5.19
CA TYR A 400 1.54 -21.29 4.69
C TYR A 400 2.60 -21.28 5.80
N ASP A 401 2.28 -20.72 6.96
CA ASP A 401 3.17 -20.70 8.13
C ASP A 401 3.49 -22.12 8.63
N TRP A 402 2.52 -23.04 8.50
CA TRP A 402 2.75 -24.45 8.76
C TRP A 402 3.72 -25.07 7.73
N GLY A 403 3.51 -24.83 6.44
CA GLY A 403 4.35 -25.39 5.38
C GLY A 403 4.38 -26.93 5.38
N ARG A 404 5.45 -27.51 4.83
CA ARG A 404 5.65 -28.97 4.85
C ARG A 404 6.72 -29.33 5.88
N ARG A 405 6.37 -30.18 6.84
CA ARG A 405 7.29 -30.59 7.91
C ARG A 405 7.08 -32.03 8.34
N THR A 406 8.11 -32.62 8.92
CA THR A 406 8.02 -33.95 9.53
C THR A 406 7.54 -33.80 10.97
N VAL A 407 6.52 -34.54 11.36
CA VAL A 407 5.92 -34.49 12.69
C VAL A 407 5.72 -35.89 13.26
N ARG A 408 5.67 -35.99 14.59
CA ARG A 408 5.19 -37.19 15.28
C ARG A 408 3.67 -37.17 15.38
N VAL A 409 3.07 -38.32 15.06
CA VAL A 409 1.62 -38.55 15.12
C VAL A 409 1.36 -39.76 16.00
N LYS A 410 0.50 -39.59 17.00
CA LYS A 410 0.05 -40.69 17.86
C LYS A 410 -1.40 -41.01 17.54
N VAL A 411 -1.66 -42.26 17.14
CA VAL A 411 -3.01 -42.78 16.89
C VAL A 411 -3.54 -43.38 18.20
N LEU A 412 -4.66 -42.85 18.70
CA LEU A 412 -5.07 -43.01 20.10
C LEU A 412 -6.17 -44.05 20.34
N ASN A 413 -6.93 -44.42 19.30
CA ASN A 413 -7.98 -45.45 19.23
C ASN A 413 -8.99 -45.53 20.40
#